data_AF-A0A3S1EQY0-F1
#
_entry.id   AF-A0A3S1EQY0-F1
#
_cell.length_a   1.000
_cell.length_b   1.000
_cell.length_c   1.000
_cell.angle_alpha   90.00
_cell.angle_beta   90.00
_cell.angle_gamma   90.00
#
_symmetry.space_group_name_H-M   'P 1'
#
loop_
_entity.id
_entity.type
_entity.pdbx_description
1 polymer ?
#
loop_
_entity_poly.entity_id
_entity_poly.type
_entity_poly.pdbx_seq_one_letter_code
_entity_poly.pdbx_strand_id
1 'polypeptide(L)'
;MADNRDDDGPAQYASPPCFMHELDPEYRAPLSDWTDVRRWRKAERERLINARLAVSADARAAMSARIADGIDELIGDIDGRMVSLYWPFRGEPDLRGWMASINERGGRTALPVVIEKGQPLVFRAYRPGDRLEKGVWN
;
A
#
# COMPACT_ATOMS: atom_id res chain seq x y z
N MET A 1 -0.39 17.66 38.84
CA MET A 1 -1.58 17.96 38.03
C MET A 1 -1.17 17.87 36.58
N ALA A 2 -1.41 16.73 35.96
CA ALA A 2 -1.15 16.54 34.53
C ALA A 2 -2.37 17.11 33.79
N ASP A 3 -2.15 18.18 33.02
CA ASP A 3 -3.16 18.80 32.16
C ASP A 3 -3.37 17.88 30.95
N ASN A 4 -4.27 16.91 31.10
CA ASN A 4 -4.74 16.05 30.01
C ASN A 4 -5.79 16.84 29.22
N ARG A 5 -5.34 17.67 28.27
CA ARG A 5 -6.23 18.21 27.25
C ARG A 5 -6.34 17.18 26.14
N ASP A 6 -7.34 16.32 26.28
CA ASP A 6 -7.87 15.56 25.17
C ASP A 6 -8.33 16.57 24.10
N ASP A 7 -7.60 16.60 22.98
CA ASP A 7 -7.87 17.42 21.81
C ASP A 7 -9.15 16.89 21.13
N ASP A 8 -10.30 17.38 21.57
CA ASP A 8 -11.65 17.05 21.10
C ASP A 8 -11.96 17.70 19.72
N GLY A 9 -10.94 17.79 18.85
CA GLY A 9 -11.04 18.26 17.48
C GLY A 9 -11.31 17.12 16.50
N PRO A 10 -12.01 17.36 15.38
CA PRO A 10 -12.13 16.35 14.34
C PRO A 10 -10.73 15.92 13.87
N ALA A 11 -10.47 14.62 13.85
CA ALA A 11 -9.17 14.04 13.50
C ALA A 11 -8.62 14.70 12.23
N GLN A 12 -7.50 15.40 12.38
CA GLN A 12 -6.84 16.08 11.26
C GLN A 12 -6.07 15.05 10.44
N TYR A 13 -6.20 15.13 9.11
CA TYR A 13 -5.43 14.26 8.22
C TYR A 13 -3.94 14.55 8.37
N ALA A 14 -3.11 13.50 8.49
CA ALA A 14 -1.65 13.63 8.50
C ALA A 14 -1.08 14.29 7.22
N SER A 15 -1.90 14.38 6.18
CA SER A 15 -1.66 15.17 4.98
C SER A 15 -3.01 15.60 4.40
N PRO A 16 -3.26 16.89 4.15
CA PRO A 16 -4.46 17.32 3.45
C PRO A 16 -4.54 16.63 2.08
N PRO A 17 -5.70 16.08 1.68
CA PRO A 17 -5.81 15.41 0.39
C PRO A 17 -5.38 16.36 -0.74
N CYS A 18 -4.37 15.91 -1.49
CA CYS A 18 -3.91 16.50 -2.75
C CYS A 18 -3.24 17.89 -2.67
N PHE A 19 -2.72 18.35 -1.51
CA PHE A 19 -2.08 19.68 -1.38
C PHE A 19 -2.94 20.86 -1.89
N MET A 20 -4.27 20.70 -1.93
CA MET A 20 -5.20 21.69 -2.52
C MET A 20 -5.11 23.08 -1.89
N HIS A 21 -4.61 23.17 -0.66
CA HIS A 21 -4.41 24.43 0.07
C HIS A 21 -3.22 25.25 -0.45
N GLU A 22 -2.28 24.60 -1.15
CA GLU A 22 -1.10 25.24 -1.75
C GLU A 22 -1.36 25.71 -3.19
N LEU A 23 -2.48 25.31 -3.80
CA LEU A 23 -2.87 25.78 -5.12
C LEU A 23 -3.53 27.16 -5.04
N ASP A 24 -3.06 28.05 -5.92
CA ASP A 24 -3.68 29.34 -6.19
C ASP A 24 -5.17 29.14 -6.54
N PRO A 25 -6.09 29.98 -6.00
CA PRO A 25 -7.52 29.90 -6.27
C PRO A 25 -7.91 29.74 -7.74
N GLU A 26 -7.13 30.29 -8.67
CA GLU A 26 -7.38 30.18 -10.12
C GLU A 26 -7.19 28.75 -10.66
N TYR A 27 -6.35 27.95 -10.01
CA TYR A 27 -6.08 26.54 -10.36
C TYR A 27 -6.88 25.55 -9.50
N ARG A 28 -7.71 26.05 -8.59
CA ARG A 28 -8.69 25.21 -7.88
C ARG A 28 -9.80 24.88 -8.85
N ALA A 29 -9.70 23.72 -9.50
CA ALA A 29 -10.83 23.14 -10.19
C ALA A 29 -12.05 23.18 -9.23
N PRO A 30 -13.25 23.57 -9.70
CA PRO A 30 -14.44 23.48 -8.87
C PRO A 30 -14.50 22.07 -8.31
N LEU A 31 -14.79 21.93 -7.01
CA LEU A 31 -14.86 20.63 -6.35
C LEU A 31 -15.70 19.71 -7.22
N SER A 32 -15.02 18.83 -7.96
CA SER A 32 -15.68 17.84 -8.80
C SER A 32 -16.64 17.12 -7.87
N ASP A 33 -17.92 17.04 -8.27
CA ASP A 33 -18.94 16.33 -7.48
C ASP A 33 -18.32 15.01 -7.01
N TRP A 34 -18.40 14.72 -5.71
CA TRP A 34 -17.85 13.48 -5.17
C TRP A 34 -18.38 12.25 -5.90
N THR A 35 -19.56 12.35 -6.51
CA THR A 35 -20.13 11.36 -7.44
C THR A 35 -19.26 11.16 -8.67
N ASP A 36 -18.81 12.24 -9.32
CA ASP A 36 -17.93 12.20 -10.48
C ASP A 36 -16.55 11.66 -10.13
N VAL A 37 -15.99 12.08 -8.98
CA VAL A 37 -14.71 11.54 -8.48
C VAL A 37 -14.81 10.03 -8.25
N ARG A 38 -15.90 9.55 -7.64
CA ARG A 38 -16.12 8.12 -7.42
C ARG A 38 -16.26 7.35 -8.72
N ARG A 39 -16.99 7.90 -9.70
CA ARG A 39 -17.15 7.30 -11.04
C ARG A 39 -15.80 7.21 -11.77
N TRP A 40 -15.04 8.30 -11.78
CA TRP A 40 -13.71 8.34 -12.38
C TRP A 40 -12.76 7.35 -11.71
N ARG A 41 -12.68 7.31 -10.38
CA ARG A 41 -11.82 6.34 -9.64
C ARG A 41 -12.17 4.89 -9.95
N LYS A 42 -13.46 4.58 -10.16
CA LYS A 42 -13.89 3.23 -10.54
C LYS A 42 -13.38 2.89 -11.95
N ALA A 43 -13.67 3.75 -12.93
CA ALA A 43 -13.26 3.54 -14.32
C ALA A 43 -11.72 3.46 -14.45
N GLU A 44 -10.99 4.32 -13.75
CA GLU A 44 -9.53 4.35 -13.81
C GLU A 44 -8.90 3.12 -13.17
N ARG A 45 -9.46 2.62 -12.06
CA ARG A 45 -9.02 1.34 -11.47
C ARG A 45 -9.19 0.19 -12.45
N GLU A 46 -10.34 0.09 -13.11
CA GLU A 46 -10.60 -0.94 -14.11
C GLU A 46 -9.63 -0.84 -15.29
N ARG A 47 -9.43 0.37 -15.83
CA ARG A 47 -8.49 0.64 -16.92
C ARG A 47 -7.06 0.24 -16.57
N LEU A 48 -6.56 0.64 -15.40
CA LEU A 48 -5.19 0.36 -14.94
C LEU A 48 -4.96 -1.12 -14.64
N ILE A 49 -5.95 -1.81 -14.05
CA ILE A 49 -5.87 -3.26 -13.86
C ILE A 49 -5.78 -3.96 -15.22
N ASN A 50 -6.63 -3.59 -16.19
CA ASN A 50 -6.59 -4.18 -17.52
C ASN A 50 -5.26 -3.92 -18.23
N ALA A 51 -4.73 -2.69 -18.16
CA ALA A 51 -3.42 -2.37 -18.71
C ALA A 51 -2.29 -3.21 -18.09
N ARG A 52 -2.32 -3.42 -16.78
CA ARG A 52 -1.35 -4.27 -16.06
C ARG A 52 -1.47 -5.74 -16.42
N LEU A 53 -2.70 -6.24 -16.59
CA LEU A 53 -2.96 -7.63 -16.98
C LEU A 53 -2.58 -7.90 -18.44
N ALA A 54 -2.62 -6.90 -19.31
CA ALA A 54 -2.19 -7.00 -20.71
C ALA A 54 -0.67 -7.18 -20.89
N VAL A 55 0.14 -6.82 -19.90
CA VAL A 55 1.59 -7.11 -19.89
C VAL A 55 1.79 -8.63 -19.79
N SER A 56 2.77 -9.20 -20.51
CA SER A 56 3.02 -10.64 -20.41
C SER A 56 3.50 -11.04 -19.00
N ALA A 57 3.30 -12.30 -18.62
CA ALA A 57 3.75 -12.80 -17.33
C ALA A 57 5.27 -12.66 -17.16
N ASP A 58 6.04 -13.00 -18.20
CA ASP A 58 7.51 -12.90 -18.18
C ASP A 58 7.99 -11.45 -18.04
N ALA A 59 7.36 -10.52 -18.76
CA ALA A 59 7.70 -9.11 -18.64
C ALA A 59 7.37 -8.58 -17.23
N ARG A 60 6.23 -8.97 -16.65
CA ARG A 60 5.89 -8.62 -15.26
C ARG A 60 6.87 -9.22 -14.25
N ALA A 61 7.34 -10.45 -14.46
CA ALA A 61 8.33 -11.07 -13.59
C ALA A 61 9.66 -10.31 -13.64
N ALA A 62 10.14 -9.97 -14.84
CA ALA A 62 11.35 -9.17 -15.02
C ALA A 62 11.21 -7.77 -14.40
N MET A 63 10.06 -7.11 -14.56
CA MET A 63 9.79 -5.82 -13.92
C MET A 63 9.75 -5.93 -12.39
N SER A 64 9.11 -6.97 -11.85
CA SER A 64 9.05 -7.23 -10.41
C SER A 64 10.44 -7.42 -9.82
N ALA A 65 11.30 -8.18 -10.50
CA ALA A 65 12.70 -8.38 -10.08
C ALA A 65 13.46 -7.05 -10.01
N ARG A 66 13.39 -6.22 -11.07
CA ARG A 66 14.05 -4.91 -11.09
C ARG A 66 13.53 -3.95 -10.01
N ILE A 67 12.23 -4.02 -9.71
CA ILE A 67 11.64 -3.25 -8.61
C ILE A 67 12.19 -3.75 -7.27
N ALA A 68 12.24 -5.06 -7.06
CA ALA A 68 12.79 -5.65 -5.84
C ALA A 68 14.26 -5.26 -5.64
N ASP A 69 15.09 -5.33 -6.69
CA ASP A 69 16.50 -4.94 -6.65
C ASP A 69 16.66 -3.47 -6.23
N GLY A 70 15.88 -2.56 -6.84
CA GLY A 70 15.93 -1.13 -6.50
C GLY A 70 15.43 -0.83 -5.10
N ILE A 71 14.43 -1.56 -4.60
CA ILE A 71 13.96 -1.44 -3.21
C ILE A 71 15.02 -1.95 -2.24
N ASP A 72 15.67 -3.08 -2.54
CA ASP A 72 16.70 -3.67 -1.69
C ASP A 72 17.91 -2.73 -1.55
N GLU A 73 18.37 -2.16 -2.66
CA GLU A 73 19.45 -1.16 -2.67
C GLU A 73 19.07 0.08 -1.86
N LEU A 74 17.85 0.59 -2.03
CA LEU A 74 17.39 1.80 -1.35
C LEU A 74 17.27 1.61 0.16
N ILE A 75 16.80 0.45 0.61
CA ILE A 75 16.60 0.16 2.04
C ILE A 75 17.92 -0.21 2.72
N GLY A 76 18.80 -0.93 2.02
CA GLY A 76 20.09 -1.37 2.55
C GLY A 76 19.95 -2.43 3.64
N ASP A 77 20.70 -2.26 4.72
CA ASP A 77 20.76 -3.26 5.80
C ASP A 77 19.42 -3.38 6.56
N ILE A 78 18.93 -4.62 6.58
CA ILE A 78 17.62 -4.99 7.12
C ILE A 78 17.70 -5.77 8.44
N ASP A 79 18.90 -6.07 8.94
CA ASP A 79 19.04 -6.82 10.18
C ASP A 79 18.34 -6.12 11.35
N GLY A 80 17.58 -6.90 12.13
CA GLY A 80 16.77 -6.38 13.24
C GLY A 80 15.60 -5.47 12.85
N ARG A 81 15.36 -5.19 11.56
CA ARG A 81 14.28 -4.29 11.10
C ARG A 81 12.98 -5.04 10.81
N MET A 82 11.86 -4.31 10.87
CA MET A 82 10.54 -4.79 10.48
C MET A 82 10.10 -4.12 9.17
N VAL A 83 9.77 -4.91 8.16
CA VAL A 83 9.24 -4.43 6.88
C VAL A 83 7.85 -4.99 6.66
N SER A 84 6.85 -4.12 6.50
CA SER A 84 5.54 -4.57 6.05
C SER A 84 5.46 -4.60 4.54
N LEU A 85 4.89 -5.66 3.99
CA LEU A 85 4.57 -5.79 2.56
C LEU A 85 3.09 -6.10 2.37
N TYR A 86 2.69 -6.38 1.14
CA TYR A 86 1.35 -6.82 0.77
C TYR A 86 1.41 -8.18 0.07
N TRP A 87 0.24 -8.84 -0.03
CA TRP A 87 0.10 -10.01 -0.88
C TRP A 87 -0.33 -9.57 -2.28
N PRO A 88 0.43 -9.88 -3.36
CA PRO A 88 0.23 -9.26 -4.66
C PRO A 88 -1.15 -9.58 -5.25
N PHE A 89 -1.82 -8.56 -5.79
CA PHE A 89 -3.15 -8.66 -6.38
C PHE A 89 -3.15 -8.28 -7.87
N ARG A 90 -3.75 -9.13 -8.73
CA ARG A 90 -3.99 -8.87 -10.16
C ARG A 90 -2.83 -8.17 -10.90
N GLY A 91 -1.73 -8.89 -11.06
CA GLY A 91 -0.58 -8.46 -11.86
C GLY A 91 0.31 -7.41 -11.19
N GLU A 92 0.09 -7.08 -9.91
CA GLU A 92 1.02 -6.29 -9.10
C GLU A 92 2.42 -6.90 -9.06
N PRO A 93 3.46 -6.08 -8.79
CA PRO A 93 4.80 -6.59 -8.55
C PRO A 93 4.80 -7.70 -7.49
N ASP A 94 5.41 -8.82 -7.83
CA ASP A 94 5.52 -9.94 -6.89
C ASP A 94 6.80 -9.82 -6.07
N LEU A 95 6.65 -9.31 -4.84
CA LEU A 95 7.75 -9.11 -3.90
C LEU A 95 7.90 -10.26 -2.89
N ARG A 96 7.22 -11.39 -3.09
CA ARG A 96 7.25 -12.50 -2.12
C ARG A 96 8.64 -13.11 -1.97
N GLY A 97 9.42 -13.17 -3.05
CA GLY A 97 10.82 -13.60 -3.01
C GLY A 97 11.69 -12.66 -2.16
N TRP A 98 11.53 -11.35 -2.34
CA TRP A 98 12.26 -10.35 -1.55
C TRP A 98 11.84 -10.37 -0.07
N MET A 99 10.54 -10.54 0.21
CA MET A 99 10.03 -10.75 1.57
C MET A 99 10.67 -11.96 2.26
N ALA A 100 10.88 -13.07 1.55
CA ALA A 100 11.60 -14.23 2.09
C ALA A 100 13.06 -13.87 2.41
N SER A 101 13.76 -13.22 1.49
CA SER A 101 15.15 -12.75 1.67
C SER A 101 15.31 -11.81 2.88
N ILE A 102 14.33 -10.95 3.18
CA ILE A 102 14.37 -10.11 4.39
C ILE A 102 14.45 -10.97 5.67
N ASN A 103 13.62 -12.02 5.76
CA ASN A 103 13.63 -12.89 6.94
C ASN A 103 14.94 -13.70 7.05
N GLU A 104 15.52 -14.11 5.92
CA GLU A 104 16.80 -14.82 5.87
C GLU A 104 17.98 -13.94 6.32
N ARG A 105 17.91 -12.63 6.07
CA ARG A 105 18.94 -11.65 6.44
C ARG A 105 18.76 -11.06 7.85
N GLY A 106 18.01 -11.71 8.73
CA GLY A 106 17.82 -11.26 10.12
C GLY A 106 16.73 -10.19 10.31
N GLY A 107 16.12 -9.72 9.22
CA GLY A 107 14.93 -8.88 9.26
C GLY A 107 13.67 -9.65 9.64
N ARG A 108 12.57 -8.91 9.78
CA ARG A 108 11.23 -9.43 10.06
C ARG A 108 10.24 -8.84 9.08
N THR A 109 9.29 -9.63 8.63
CA THR A 109 8.25 -9.14 7.73
C THR A 109 6.87 -9.19 8.36
N ALA A 110 5.98 -8.30 7.91
CA ALA A 110 4.58 -8.30 8.30
C ALA A 110 3.66 -8.17 7.08
N LEU A 111 2.47 -8.76 7.18
CA LEU A 111 1.41 -8.62 6.19
C LEU A 111 0.19 -7.93 6.83
N PRO A 112 -0.53 -7.06 6.08
CA PRO A 112 -1.76 -6.46 6.52
C PRO A 112 -2.90 -7.48 6.54
N VAL A 113 -3.70 -7.44 7.60
CA VAL A 113 -4.91 -8.22 7.78
C VAL A 113 -6.10 -7.26 7.87
N VAL A 114 -7.09 -7.48 7.00
CA VAL A 114 -8.38 -6.81 7.07
C VAL A 114 -9.22 -7.53 8.12
N ILE A 115 -9.47 -6.87 9.25
CA ILE A 115 -10.31 -7.41 10.33
C ILE A 115 -11.79 -7.22 9.99
N GLU A 116 -12.16 -6.01 9.58
CA GLU A 116 -13.52 -5.65 9.19
C GLU A 116 -13.50 -4.55 8.12
N LYS A 117 -14.57 -4.46 7.33
CA LYS A 117 -14.73 -3.42 6.32
C LYS A 117 -14.79 -2.04 6.96
N GLY A 118 -13.96 -1.12 6.44
CA GLY A 118 -13.93 0.27 6.91
C GLY A 118 -13.18 0.46 8.24
N GLN A 119 -12.58 -0.59 8.78
CA GLN A 119 -11.73 -0.53 9.98
C GLN A 119 -10.25 -0.49 9.61
N PRO A 120 -9.37 0.03 10.50
CA PRO A 120 -7.93 0.02 10.30
C PRO A 120 -7.36 -1.39 10.08
N LEU A 121 -6.27 -1.47 9.32
CA LEU A 121 -5.52 -2.71 9.11
C LEU A 121 -4.74 -3.09 10.37
N VAL A 122 -4.67 -4.39 10.64
CA VAL A 122 -3.72 -4.95 11.62
C VAL A 122 -2.58 -5.60 10.88
N PHE A 123 -1.35 -5.28 11.25
CA PHE A 123 -0.17 -5.92 10.68
C PHE A 123 0.27 -7.09 11.55
N ARG A 124 0.39 -8.27 10.94
CA ARG A 124 0.85 -9.47 11.64
C ARG A 124 2.18 -9.91 11.06
N ALA A 125 3.11 -10.28 11.95
CA ALA A 125 4.36 -10.89 11.54
C ALA A 125 4.07 -12.11 10.66
N TYR A 126 4.87 -12.25 9.61
CA TYR A 126 4.76 -13.32 8.62
C TYR A 126 6.16 -13.81 8.26
N ARG A 127 6.28 -15.12 8.10
CA ARG A 127 7.41 -15.82 7.49
C ARG A 127 6.91 -16.83 6.45
N PRO A 128 7.70 -17.12 5.40
CA PRO A 128 7.38 -18.22 4.50
C PRO A 128 7.10 -19.52 5.26
N GLY A 129 5.97 -20.15 4.96
CA GLY A 129 5.47 -21.34 5.66
C GLY A 129 4.40 -21.06 6.70
N ASP A 130 4.23 -19.81 7.15
CA ASP A 130 3.12 -19.44 8.03
C ASP A 130 1.78 -19.66 7.32
N ARG A 131 0.80 -20.17 8.07
CA ARG A 131 -0.54 -20.44 7.56
C ARG A 131 -1.23 -19.13 7.19
N LEU A 132 -1.63 -19.01 5.93
CA LEU A 132 -2.45 -17.91 5.44
C LEU A 132 -3.92 -18.35 5.33
N GLU A 133 -4.82 -17.42 5.65
CA GLU A 133 -6.26 -17.56 5.44
C GLU A 133 -6.69 -16.68 4.28
N LYS A 134 -7.76 -17.06 3.58
CA LYS A 134 -8.34 -16.20 2.54
C LYS A 134 -8.89 -14.94 3.21
N GLY A 135 -8.36 -13.79 2.82
CA GLY A 135 -8.93 -12.49 3.21
C GLY A 135 -10.27 -12.21 2.51
N VAL A 136 -10.88 -11.07 2.86
CA VAL A 136 -12.18 -10.59 2.36
C VAL A 136 -12.24 -10.43 0.83
N TRP A 137 -11.08 -10.41 0.16
CA TRP A 137 -10.94 -10.26 -1.29
C TRP A 137 -10.56 -11.60 -1.95
N ASN A 138 -11.47 -12.57 -1.94
CA ASN A 138 -11.44 -13.77 -2.77
C ASN A 138 -12.85 -14.18 -3.20
#